data_AF-A0A1G1AEK5-F1
#
_entry.id   AF-A0A1G1AEK5-F1
#
_cell.length_a   1.000
_cell.length_b   1.000
_cell.length_c   1.000
_cell.angle_alpha   90.00
_cell.angle_beta   90.00
_cell.angle_gamma   90.00
#
_symmetry.space_group_name_H-M   'P 1'
#
loop_
_entity.id
_entity.type
_entity.pdbx_description
1 polymer ?
#
loop_
_entity_poly.entity_id
_entity_poly.type
_entity_poly.pdbx_seq_one_letter_code
_entity_poly.pdbx_strand_id
1 'polypeptide(L)'
;MFCMFNAQAMPIQDGTVNKSSFEISGKTVVFITVLFIGGMLLLFSFFPSSYSKQTKQSSNKKSQKPSISKDYRGESYDPGDGFPIDNQDERRRGAVPGTRVSEGSNQTTNDPVMAGYRLKYKNLRAINKAADRRTALLEFGRELARTDPARGLAFIKSFASDRGGRWGWFGFGRDDINLVCQGFFEVSAQLDLGNAITMAVDLPGQFRRAGLGTVMKTWAGTDLNAALAYIEKLPPDYTRYGVEAVFSVWGGKDPGAAMSEALKFKNPELGRMFETAVMSVLDGWSNVDPKSAWAYVLNPDESVKDAFTRRGFYLPMIAAKWAEKDLDAAMAAVKALNETTVLPSVSGADGGRSNQSYERIVEFMTMRLFDTDPEAAAAMFDREKWLAGKPWLSTRNVGRLIDEGSVTEAAEWMSQIPDKQAAFECARQLAARRTESDYDAVFKWANLIEDDYVKAGALSNVAAQQAQRDINRPIDWIYDLPSGYAKERSVAGYVYGKVRQTNDRELESLLRKQMAAPQIDMAELAVAVEISKMDPKEKIELMNLVEGRRPVKPLIIQ
;
A
#
# COMPACT_ATOMS: atom_id res chain seq x y z
N MET A 1 -52.73 -1.19 -18.38
CA MET A 1 -53.91 -2.07 -18.25
C MET A 1 -53.65 -2.96 -17.04
N PHE A 2 -54.32 -2.66 -15.93
CA PHE A 2 -54.30 -3.47 -14.71
C PHE A 2 -55.08 -4.76 -14.98
N CYS A 3 -54.50 -5.92 -14.72
CA CYS A 3 -55.26 -7.17 -14.57
C CYS A 3 -54.84 -7.81 -13.23
N MET A 4 -55.74 -7.69 -12.25
CA MET A 4 -55.75 -8.51 -11.05
C MET A 4 -56.06 -9.96 -11.43
N PHE A 5 -55.31 -10.92 -10.89
CA PHE A 5 -55.78 -12.28 -10.76
C PHE A 5 -55.58 -12.75 -9.32
N ASN A 6 -56.71 -13.04 -8.67
CA ASN A 6 -56.81 -13.77 -7.41
C ASN A 6 -56.39 -15.22 -7.64
N ALA A 7 -55.44 -15.72 -6.84
CA ALA A 7 -55.26 -17.15 -6.63
C ALA A 7 -55.23 -17.42 -5.13
N GLN A 8 -56.19 -18.23 -4.70
CA GLN A 8 -56.42 -18.65 -3.32
C GLN A 8 -55.25 -19.48 -2.78
N ALA A 9 -54.95 -19.29 -1.49
CA ALA A 9 -53.95 -20.05 -0.76
C ALA A 9 -54.38 -21.52 -0.62
N MET A 10 -53.50 -22.44 -1.02
CA MET A 10 -53.48 -23.82 -0.53
C MET A 10 -52.07 -24.11 0.02
N PRO A 11 -51.95 -24.80 1.17
CA PRO A 11 -50.65 -25.14 1.75
C PRO A 11 -50.10 -26.40 1.07
N ILE A 12 -48.77 -26.57 1.04
CA ILE A 12 -48.03 -27.82 1.31
C ILE A 12 -46.52 -27.68 1.02
N GLN A 13 -45.75 -27.98 2.08
CA GLN A 13 -44.51 -28.78 2.22
C GLN A 13 -43.33 -28.68 1.24
N ASP A 14 -42.15 -28.70 1.88
CA ASP A 14 -40.80 -29.02 1.43
C ASP A 14 -40.56 -29.31 -0.06
N GLY A 15 -39.65 -28.50 -0.63
CA GLY A 15 -38.65 -28.98 -1.58
C GLY A 15 -39.14 -29.49 -2.93
N THR A 16 -39.85 -28.68 -3.72
CA THR A 16 -39.94 -28.89 -5.18
C THR A 16 -40.01 -27.56 -5.96
N VAL A 17 -39.14 -27.41 -6.96
CA VAL A 17 -39.21 -26.33 -7.97
C VAL A 17 -40.15 -26.79 -9.07
N ASN A 18 -41.32 -26.17 -9.18
CA ASN A 18 -42.25 -26.42 -10.28
C ASN A 18 -41.80 -25.64 -11.53
N LYS A 19 -41.33 -26.35 -12.57
CA LYS A 19 -41.07 -25.78 -13.89
C LYS A 19 -42.29 -26.02 -14.79
N SER A 20 -43.11 -25.00 -15.03
CA SER A 20 -44.10 -25.01 -16.09
C SER A 20 -43.57 -24.25 -17.31
N SER A 21 -43.53 -24.93 -18.46
CA SER A 21 -43.11 -24.37 -19.76
C SER A 21 -44.33 -23.94 -20.57
N PHE A 22 -44.30 -22.71 -21.11
CA PHE A 22 -45.20 -22.27 -22.18
C PHE A 22 -44.38 -21.74 -23.36
N GLU A 23 -44.77 -22.14 -24.56
CA GLU A 23 -44.08 -21.85 -25.81
C GLU A 23 -44.91 -20.84 -26.62
N ILE A 24 -44.36 -19.66 -26.93
CA ILE A 24 -44.96 -18.71 -27.90
C ILE A 24 -43.85 -18.13 -28.80
N SER A 25 -44.00 -18.43 -30.09
CA SER A 25 -43.40 -17.83 -31.30
C SER A 25 -42.49 -16.59 -31.13
N GLY A 26 -41.18 -16.81 -31.31
CA GLY A 26 -40.39 -15.96 -32.19
C GLY A 26 -39.68 -14.71 -31.63
N LYS A 27 -39.60 -14.47 -30.32
CA LYS A 27 -38.70 -13.46 -29.72
C LYS A 27 -38.11 -13.89 -28.37
N THR A 28 -36.90 -13.41 -28.11
CA THR A 28 -35.98 -13.67 -26.98
C THR A 28 -36.65 -13.97 -25.63
N VAL A 29 -36.30 -15.12 -25.02
CA VAL A 29 -36.76 -15.53 -23.68
C VAL A 29 -35.91 -14.84 -22.60
N VAL A 30 -36.57 -14.07 -21.73
CA VAL A 30 -35.97 -13.56 -20.47
C VAL A 30 -36.45 -14.48 -19.34
N PHE A 31 -35.53 -15.14 -18.64
CA PHE A 31 -35.85 -15.88 -17.42
C PHE A 31 -36.04 -14.90 -16.27
N ILE A 32 -37.24 -14.82 -15.71
CA ILE A 32 -37.52 -14.09 -14.47
C ILE A 32 -37.73 -15.13 -13.36
N THR A 33 -36.81 -15.19 -12.41
CA THR A 33 -37.01 -15.93 -11.15
C THR A 33 -37.60 -14.96 -10.14
N VAL A 34 -38.81 -15.24 -9.64
CA VAL A 34 -39.43 -14.45 -8.56
C VAL A 34 -39.13 -15.16 -7.24
N LEU A 35 -38.43 -14.47 -6.34
CA LEU A 35 -38.14 -14.95 -4.99
C LEU A 35 -38.86 -14.05 -3.99
N PHE A 36 -39.71 -14.63 -3.14
CA PHE A 36 -40.38 -13.92 -2.05
C PHE A 36 -39.59 -14.14 -0.76
N ILE A 37 -38.97 -13.09 -0.22
CA ILE A 37 -38.43 -13.06 1.14
C ILE A 37 -38.95 -11.78 1.80
N GLY A 38 -39.70 -11.92 2.91
CA GLY A 38 -40.02 -10.79 3.79
C GLY A 38 -40.82 -9.64 3.16
N GLY A 39 -41.76 -9.91 2.24
CA GLY A 39 -42.72 -8.91 1.77
C GLY A 39 -42.18 -7.85 0.79
N MET A 40 -41.03 -8.07 0.14
CA MET A 40 -40.50 -7.18 -0.89
C MET A 40 -40.20 -7.95 -2.19
N LEU A 41 -40.55 -7.37 -3.34
CA LEU A 41 -40.45 -7.99 -4.67
C LEU A 41 -39.16 -7.54 -5.36
N LEU A 42 -38.26 -8.47 -5.69
CA LEU A 42 -37.01 -8.19 -6.42
C LEU A 42 -37.03 -8.86 -7.80
N LEU A 43 -36.73 -8.09 -8.86
CA LEU A 43 -36.60 -8.56 -10.24
C LEU A 43 -35.12 -8.60 -10.64
N PHE A 44 -34.63 -9.75 -11.09
CA PHE A 44 -33.30 -9.92 -11.67
C PHE A 44 -33.38 -10.27 -13.16
N SER A 45 -32.59 -9.57 -13.99
CA SER A 45 -32.43 -9.86 -15.42
C SER A 45 -31.01 -10.36 -15.68
N PHE A 46 -30.87 -11.58 -16.24
CA PHE A 46 -29.59 -12.14 -16.67
C PHE A 46 -29.43 -12.02 -18.19
N PHE A 47 -28.29 -11.50 -18.65
CA PHE A 47 -27.84 -11.57 -20.06
C PHE A 47 -26.67 -12.57 -20.16
N PRO A 48 -26.69 -13.56 -21.07
CA PRO A 48 -25.56 -14.47 -21.26
C PRO A 48 -24.49 -13.87 -22.21
N SER A 49 -23.23 -13.89 -21.81
CA SER A 49 -22.08 -13.57 -22.68
C SER A 49 -21.66 -14.78 -23.50
N SER A 50 -21.68 -14.68 -24.83
CA SER A 50 -21.19 -15.73 -25.73
C SER A 50 -19.80 -15.40 -26.28
N TYR A 51 -18.87 -16.33 -26.04
CA TYR A 51 -17.62 -16.51 -26.81
C TYR A 51 -17.95 -16.93 -28.25
N SER A 52 -17.31 -16.35 -29.27
CA SER A 52 -17.19 -17.02 -30.58
C SER A 52 -15.90 -16.66 -31.32
N LYS A 53 -15.38 -17.70 -31.98
CA LYS A 53 -14.08 -17.82 -32.65
C LYS A 53 -14.01 -17.02 -33.97
N GLN A 54 -12.81 -16.55 -34.29
CA GLN A 54 -12.45 -16.10 -35.65
C GLN A 54 -12.51 -17.26 -36.65
N THR A 55 -13.24 -17.07 -37.75
CA THR A 55 -12.94 -17.66 -39.06
C THR A 55 -13.26 -16.67 -40.18
N LYS A 56 -12.33 -16.57 -41.14
CA LYS A 56 -12.28 -15.70 -42.33
C LYS A 56 -13.52 -15.84 -43.23
N GLN A 57 -14.01 -14.73 -43.81
CA GLN A 57 -13.97 -14.44 -45.26
C GLN A 57 -14.77 -13.19 -45.66
N SER A 58 -14.34 -12.63 -46.78
CA SER A 58 -14.72 -11.39 -47.48
C SER A 58 -16.21 -11.15 -47.74
N SER A 59 -16.65 -9.88 -47.73
CA SER A 59 -16.92 -9.10 -48.97
C SER A 59 -17.81 -7.86 -48.73
N ASN A 60 -17.30 -6.69 -49.13
CA ASN A 60 -17.92 -5.67 -49.99
C ASN A 60 -19.43 -5.34 -49.86
N LYS A 61 -19.78 -4.11 -49.43
CA LYS A 61 -20.30 -3.01 -50.30
C LYS A 61 -20.95 -1.85 -49.53
N LYS A 62 -20.55 -0.64 -49.96
CA LYS A 62 -21.34 0.60 -50.22
C LYS A 62 -21.98 1.40 -49.07
N SER A 63 -21.28 2.48 -48.72
CA SER A 63 -21.67 3.91 -48.88
C SER A 63 -23.16 4.30 -48.87
N GLN A 64 -23.53 5.23 -47.99
CA GLN A 64 -24.11 6.53 -48.37
C GLN A 64 -24.14 7.51 -47.18
N LYS A 65 -23.50 8.68 -47.37
CA LYS A 65 -23.75 9.92 -46.60
C LYS A 65 -25.06 10.57 -47.09
N PRO A 66 -25.59 11.53 -46.33
CA PRO A 66 -25.81 12.85 -46.92
C PRO A 66 -25.20 13.98 -46.07
N SER A 67 -25.32 15.19 -46.60
CA SER A 67 -24.39 16.31 -46.51
C SER A 67 -25.14 17.66 -46.42
N ILE A 68 -24.41 18.70 -45.95
CA ILE A 68 -24.58 20.17 -46.23
C ILE A 68 -25.72 20.88 -45.44
N SER A 69 -25.66 22.14 -44.95
CA SER A 69 -24.90 23.41 -45.19
C SER A 69 -24.94 24.32 -43.93
N LYS A 70 -23.90 25.10 -43.54
CA LYS A 70 -23.51 26.50 -43.97
C LYS A 70 -24.60 27.56 -43.71
N ASP A 71 -24.42 28.79 -43.20
CA ASP A 71 -23.32 29.78 -42.99
C ASP A 71 -23.78 30.73 -41.84
N TYR A 72 -22.95 31.48 -41.08
CA TYR A 72 -22.46 32.83 -41.41
C TYR A 72 -21.40 33.36 -40.42
N ARG A 73 -20.55 34.27 -40.93
CA ARG A 73 -19.31 34.87 -40.40
C ARG A 73 -19.52 36.07 -39.46
N GLY A 74 -18.47 36.40 -38.70
CA GLY A 74 -18.14 37.76 -38.24
C GLY A 74 -16.96 37.84 -37.25
N GLU A 75 -15.74 38.03 -37.79
CA GLU A 75 -14.56 38.82 -37.32
C GLU A 75 -14.38 39.15 -35.80
N SER A 76 -13.21 39.13 -35.14
CA SER A 76 -11.78 39.19 -35.51
C SER A 76 -10.88 38.91 -34.28
N TYR A 77 -9.57 38.70 -34.55
CA TYR A 77 -8.35 38.79 -33.72
C TYR A 77 -7.61 37.50 -33.25
N ASP A 78 -6.36 37.42 -33.75
CA ASP A 78 -5.21 36.49 -33.64
C ASP A 78 -4.44 36.68 -32.29
N PRO A 79 -3.53 35.81 -31.76
CA PRO A 79 -2.50 34.95 -32.39
C PRO A 79 -2.70 33.44 -32.07
N GLY A 80 -2.19 32.45 -32.80
CA GLY A 80 -0.89 32.38 -33.46
C GLY A 80 0.03 31.49 -32.61
N ASP A 81 -0.02 30.17 -32.84
CA ASP A 81 1.17 29.30 -32.86
C ASP A 81 0.76 27.88 -33.25
N GLY A 82 1.07 27.53 -34.51
CA GLY A 82 0.98 26.19 -35.04
C GLY A 82 2.28 25.43 -34.80
N PHE A 83 2.16 24.15 -34.45
CA PHE A 83 3.16 23.15 -34.78
C PHE A 83 2.58 22.25 -35.87
N PRO A 84 3.22 22.11 -37.05
CA PRO A 84 2.80 21.17 -38.05
C PRO A 84 3.30 19.75 -37.75
N ILE A 85 2.53 18.82 -38.27
CA ILE A 85 2.60 17.36 -38.23
C ILE A 85 3.46 16.86 -39.42
N ASP A 86 3.87 15.58 -39.33
CA ASP A 86 4.16 14.62 -40.42
C ASP A 86 5.59 14.59 -40.99
N ASN A 87 6.16 13.45 -41.41
CA ASN A 87 5.89 12.02 -41.19
C ASN A 87 7.08 11.25 -41.79
N GLN A 88 7.24 10.01 -41.33
CA GLN A 88 7.63 8.83 -42.09
C GLN A 88 9.06 8.62 -42.64
N ASP A 89 9.44 7.35 -42.44
CA ASP A 89 10.29 6.51 -43.28
C ASP A 89 11.76 6.85 -43.43
N GLU A 90 12.60 6.11 -42.70
CA GLU A 90 13.59 5.22 -43.34
C GLU A 90 14.15 4.20 -42.34
N ARG A 91 13.45 3.06 -42.20
CA ARG A 91 14.13 1.81 -41.80
C ARG A 91 14.62 1.13 -43.08
N ARG A 92 15.94 1.14 -43.29
CA ARG A 92 16.79 0.04 -43.81
C ARG A 92 17.99 0.63 -44.57
N ARG A 93 19.19 0.46 -44.02
CA ARG A 93 20.41 -0.08 -44.69
C ARG A 93 21.65 0.13 -43.82
N GLY A 94 22.50 -0.89 -43.79
CA GLY A 94 23.96 -0.74 -43.72
C GLY A 94 24.60 -0.63 -42.33
N ALA A 95 25.39 -1.63 -41.98
CA ALA A 95 26.32 -1.60 -40.86
C ALA A 95 27.52 -0.66 -41.12
N VAL A 96 27.92 0.12 -40.11
CA VAL A 96 29.31 0.58 -39.88
C VAL A 96 29.50 0.76 -38.35
N PRO A 97 30.57 0.21 -37.73
CA PRO A 97 30.90 0.47 -36.35
C PRO A 97 31.80 1.72 -36.25
N GLY A 98 31.39 2.73 -35.49
CA GLY A 98 32.24 3.90 -35.27
C GLY A 98 31.52 5.04 -34.54
N THR A 99 31.94 5.27 -33.30
CA THR A 99 31.82 6.54 -32.55
C THR A 99 30.46 7.24 -32.56
N ARG A 100 29.62 6.93 -31.56
CA ARG A 100 28.64 7.90 -31.07
C ARG A 100 29.10 8.37 -29.70
N VAL A 101 29.67 9.56 -29.68
CA VAL A 101 29.81 10.38 -28.47
C VAL A 101 28.39 10.58 -27.93
N SER A 102 28.08 9.93 -26.80
CA SER A 102 26.87 10.21 -26.04
C SER A 102 27.17 11.37 -25.09
N GLU A 103 26.98 12.59 -25.57
CA GLU A 103 26.79 13.74 -24.69
C GLU A 103 25.42 13.60 -24.02
N GLY A 104 25.41 13.68 -22.68
CA GLY A 104 24.20 13.73 -21.86
C GLY A 104 23.90 12.47 -21.07
N SER A 105 24.70 12.18 -20.01
CA SER A 105 24.22 11.49 -18.78
C SER A 105 25.31 11.15 -17.73
N ASN A 106 26.58 11.51 -17.89
CA ASN A 106 27.67 10.97 -17.05
C ASN A 106 28.46 11.98 -16.20
N GLN A 107 27.91 13.16 -15.85
CA GLN A 107 28.63 14.11 -14.98
C GLN A 107 28.40 13.90 -13.46
N THR A 108 27.42 13.11 -13.01
CA THR A 108 27.15 12.91 -11.57
C THR A 108 27.78 11.66 -10.96
N THR A 109 28.40 10.81 -11.77
CA THR A 109 29.01 9.53 -11.33
C THR A 109 30.45 9.68 -10.82
N ASN A 110 31.14 10.79 -11.11
CA ASN A 110 32.56 10.99 -10.76
C ASN A 110 32.85 12.08 -9.71
N ASP A 111 31.83 12.71 -9.09
CA ASP A 111 32.06 13.68 -8.00
C ASP A 111 32.38 12.94 -6.67
N PRO A 112 33.61 13.04 -6.13
CA PRO A 112 34.02 12.35 -4.90
C PRO A 112 33.21 12.80 -3.67
N VAL A 113 32.78 14.07 -3.63
CA VAL A 113 31.99 14.61 -2.51
C VAL A 113 30.60 13.98 -2.51
N MET A 114 29.96 13.92 -3.68
CA MET A 114 28.66 13.26 -3.84
C MET A 114 28.73 11.75 -3.56
N ALA A 115 29.85 11.10 -3.90
CA ALA A 115 30.09 9.70 -3.51
C ALA A 115 30.20 9.55 -1.98
N GLY A 116 30.87 10.48 -1.31
CA GLY A 116 30.94 10.56 0.15
C GLY A 116 29.56 10.74 0.80
N TYR A 117 28.73 11.65 0.30
CA TYR A 117 27.35 11.83 0.79
C TYR A 117 26.50 10.57 0.62
N ARG A 118 26.61 9.89 -0.53
CA ARG A 118 25.91 8.62 -0.76
C ARG A 118 26.35 7.53 0.22
N LEU A 119 27.65 7.43 0.50
CA LEU A 119 28.18 6.47 1.46
C LEU A 119 27.71 6.78 2.89
N LYS A 120 27.80 8.04 3.31
CA LYS A 120 27.33 8.49 4.63
C LYS A 120 25.84 8.19 4.80
N TYR A 121 25.01 8.57 3.83
CA TYR A 121 23.58 8.26 3.84
C TYR A 121 23.31 6.75 3.94
N LYS A 122 24.01 5.92 3.17
CA LYS A 122 23.90 4.46 3.24
C LYS A 122 24.19 3.93 4.65
N ASN A 123 25.23 4.44 5.29
CA ASN A 123 25.61 4.02 6.64
C ASN A 123 24.59 4.46 7.70
N LEU A 124 24.08 5.70 7.60
CA LEU A 124 23.04 6.19 8.51
C LEU A 124 21.75 5.38 8.42
N ARG A 125 21.38 4.94 7.22
CA ARG A 125 20.21 4.07 7.02
C ARG A 125 20.35 2.69 7.64
N ALA A 126 21.58 2.20 7.81
CA ALA A 126 21.85 0.91 8.42
C ALA A 126 21.74 0.92 9.95
N ILE A 127 21.46 2.09 10.58
CA ILE A 127 21.19 2.17 12.02
C ILE A 127 19.88 1.43 12.32
N ASN A 128 19.98 0.35 13.12
CA ASN A 128 18.84 -0.51 13.44
C ASN A 128 17.74 0.24 14.21
N LYS A 129 18.11 0.98 15.26
CA LYS A 129 17.14 1.70 16.11
C LYS A 129 16.53 2.88 15.35
N ALA A 130 15.21 2.83 15.13
CA ALA A 130 14.49 3.79 14.29
C ALA A 130 14.62 5.24 14.77
N ALA A 131 14.53 5.48 16.08
CA ALA A 131 14.68 6.82 16.67
C ALA A 131 16.07 7.42 16.42
N ASP A 132 17.12 6.61 16.58
CA ASP A 132 18.51 7.02 16.40
C ASP A 132 18.79 7.29 14.91
N ARG A 133 18.32 6.38 14.04
CA ARG A 133 18.39 6.54 12.57
C ARG A 133 17.73 7.84 12.13
N ARG A 134 16.51 8.10 12.62
CA ARG A 134 15.76 9.32 12.30
C ARG A 134 16.55 10.58 12.68
N THR A 135 17.09 10.60 13.89
CA THR A 135 17.86 11.72 14.42
C THR A 135 19.11 11.97 13.57
N ALA A 136 19.84 10.91 13.23
CA ALA A 136 21.07 11.03 12.43
C ALA A 136 20.81 11.51 10.99
N LEU A 137 19.72 11.06 10.36
CA LEU A 137 19.34 11.50 9.01
C LEU A 137 18.91 12.99 8.97
N LEU A 138 18.18 13.44 10.00
CA LEU A 138 17.85 14.87 10.14
C LEU A 138 19.13 15.71 10.29
N GLU A 139 20.04 15.31 11.16
CA GLU A 139 21.27 16.06 11.38
C GLU A 139 22.17 16.06 10.15
N PHE A 140 22.20 14.98 9.37
CA PHE A 140 22.90 14.98 8.10
C PHE A 140 22.33 16.00 7.11
N GLY A 141 21.00 16.13 7.02
CA GLY A 141 20.36 17.17 6.23
C GLY A 141 20.76 18.58 6.67
N ARG A 142 20.77 18.82 7.98
CA ARG A 142 21.19 20.10 8.58
C ARG A 142 22.65 20.42 8.29
N GLU A 143 23.53 19.44 8.42
CA GLU A 143 24.95 19.56 8.07
C GLU A 143 25.14 19.98 6.62
N LEU A 144 24.43 19.34 5.68
CA LEU A 144 24.47 19.70 4.26
C LEU A 144 24.03 21.16 4.04
N ALA A 145 22.98 21.61 4.72
CA ALA A 145 22.52 23.00 4.63
C ALA A 145 23.52 24.02 5.21
N ARG A 146 24.31 23.65 6.23
CA ARG A 146 25.33 24.56 6.82
C ARG A 146 26.62 24.60 6.00
N THR A 147 27.01 23.47 5.41
CA THR A 147 28.34 23.28 4.82
C THR A 147 28.36 23.50 3.31
N ASP A 148 27.35 22.99 2.60
CA ASP A 148 27.27 23.06 1.14
C ASP A 148 25.82 22.93 0.65
N PRO A 149 25.03 24.03 0.71
CA PRO A 149 23.63 24.03 0.31
C PRO A 149 23.41 23.57 -1.14
N ALA A 150 24.31 23.96 -2.06
CA ALA A 150 24.17 23.64 -3.47
C ALA A 150 24.34 22.15 -3.75
N ARG A 151 25.40 21.52 -3.22
CA ARG A 151 25.58 20.06 -3.35
C ARG A 151 24.57 19.29 -2.50
N GLY A 152 24.18 19.80 -1.34
CA GLY A 152 23.11 19.21 -0.52
C GLY A 152 21.77 19.14 -1.26
N LEU A 153 21.38 20.22 -1.94
CA LEU A 153 20.19 20.23 -2.79
C LEU A 153 20.32 19.28 -3.99
N ALA A 154 21.48 19.26 -4.65
CA ALA A 154 21.76 18.32 -5.74
C ALA A 154 21.69 16.85 -5.28
N PHE A 155 22.17 16.58 -4.06
CA PHE A 155 22.07 15.28 -3.41
C PHE A 155 20.61 14.86 -3.21
N ILE A 156 19.77 15.72 -2.63
CA ILE A 156 18.33 15.44 -2.45
C ILE A 156 17.65 15.22 -3.81
N LYS A 157 17.92 16.06 -4.80
CA LYS A 157 17.37 15.93 -6.17
C LYS A 157 17.73 14.60 -6.83
N SER A 158 18.91 14.05 -6.55
CA SER A 158 19.34 12.78 -7.13
C SER A 158 18.44 11.59 -6.77
N PHE A 159 17.64 11.69 -5.70
CA PHE A 159 16.66 10.67 -5.31
C PHE A 159 15.30 10.84 -6.00
N ALA A 160 15.05 11.98 -6.64
CA ALA A 160 13.78 12.24 -7.30
C ALA A 160 13.72 11.73 -8.74
N SER A 161 14.87 11.58 -9.40
CA SER A 161 14.98 10.98 -10.74
C SER A 161 14.90 9.45 -10.71
N ASP A 162 15.10 8.82 -9.56
CA ASP A 162 15.05 7.36 -9.40
C ASP A 162 13.59 6.89 -9.21
N ARG A 163 12.78 6.96 -10.28
CA ARG A 163 11.46 6.30 -10.35
C ARG A 163 11.66 4.78 -10.38
N GLY A 164 11.91 4.18 -9.22
CA GLY A 164 11.88 2.73 -9.04
C GLY A 164 13.06 1.93 -9.62
N GLY A 165 14.14 2.58 -10.06
CA GLY A 165 15.15 1.98 -10.94
C GLY A 165 16.41 1.42 -10.26
N ARG A 166 16.69 1.74 -9.00
CA ARG A 166 17.83 1.12 -8.28
C ARG A 166 17.58 0.75 -6.82
N TRP A 167 16.60 1.40 -6.17
CA TRP A 167 16.29 1.20 -4.75
C TRP A 167 14.79 1.11 -4.43
N GLY A 168 13.91 1.22 -5.44
CA GLY A 168 12.48 1.44 -5.25
C GLY A 168 11.57 0.22 -5.23
N TRP A 169 12.11 -1.00 -5.41
CA TRP A 169 11.29 -2.23 -5.40
C TRP A 169 10.86 -2.71 -4.01
N PHE A 170 11.44 -2.19 -2.93
CA PHE A 170 11.13 -2.64 -1.56
C PHE A 170 10.30 -1.67 -0.72
N GLY A 171 9.86 -0.50 -1.23
CA GLY A 171 9.09 0.46 -0.42
C GLY A 171 9.88 1.16 0.71
N PHE A 172 11.07 0.67 1.06
CA PHE A 172 11.94 1.21 2.11
C PHE A 172 13.00 2.13 1.50
N GLY A 173 12.73 3.44 1.48
CA GLY A 173 13.73 4.44 1.09
C GLY A 173 13.23 5.86 0.85
N ARG A 174 11.92 6.07 0.69
CA ARG A 174 11.35 7.42 0.52
C ARG A 174 11.29 8.21 1.82
N ASP A 175 11.04 7.55 2.96
CA ASP A 175 10.90 8.24 4.24
C ASP A 175 12.26 8.72 4.79
N ASP A 176 13.31 7.93 4.63
CA ASP A 176 14.66 8.29 5.12
C ASP A 176 15.23 9.53 4.41
N ILE A 177 15.05 9.65 3.09
CA ILE A 177 15.51 10.84 2.36
C ILE A 177 14.62 12.06 2.64
N ASN A 178 13.34 11.86 2.96
CA ASN A 178 12.47 12.95 3.40
C ASN A 178 12.96 13.56 4.72
N LEU A 179 13.55 12.76 5.63
CA LEU A 179 14.19 13.28 6.84
C LEU A 179 15.41 14.13 6.54
N VAL A 180 16.26 13.72 5.59
CA VAL A 180 17.39 14.56 5.14
C VAL A 180 16.88 15.86 4.51
N CYS A 181 15.86 15.79 3.66
CA CYS A 181 15.22 16.95 3.06
C CYS A 181 14.67 17.91 4.14
N GLN A 182 13.98 17.36 5.14
CA GLN A 182 13.46 18.14 6.26
C GLN A 182 14.59 18.85 7.02
N GLY A 183 15.63 18.14 7.45
CA GLY A 183 16.75 18.75 8.16
C GLY A 183 17.46 19.84 7.34
N PHE A 184 17.58 19.63 6.03
CA PHE A 184 18.15 20.60 5.10
C PHE A 184 17.34 21.89 5.05
N PHE A 185 16.02 21.81 4.83
CA PHE A 185 15.18 23.00 4.72
C PHE A 185 14.89 23.69 6.06
N GLU A 186 14.96 22.97 7.18
CA GLU A 186 14.87 23.56 8.52
C GLU A 186 15.99 24.60 8.73
N VAL A 187 17.23 24.24 8.43
CA VAL A 187 18.38 25.16 8.54
C VAL A 187 18.40 26.19 7.41
N SER A 188 18.11 25.79 6.17
CA SER A 188 18.10 26.73 5.05
C SER A 188 17.10 27.87 5.28
N ALA A 189 15.91 27.57 5.82
CA ALA A 189 14.90 28.58 6.13
C ALA A 189 15.33 29.54 7.25
N GLN A 190 16.14 29.07 8.21
CA GLN A 190 16.70 29.91 9.28
C GLN A 190 17.80 30.84 8.78
N LEU A 191 18.60 30.39 7.79
CA LEU A 191 19.70 31.16 7.24
C LEU A 191 19.24 32.19 6.20
N ASP A 192 18.42 31.76 5.25
CA ASP A 192 17.88 32.60 4.19
C ASP A 192 16.54 32.03 3.70
N LEU A 193 15.45 32.59 4.22
CA LEU A 193 14.10 32.18 3.89
C LEU A 193 13.79 32.29 2.38
N GLY A 194 14.24 33.36 1.72
CA GLY A 194 13.94 33.59 0.31
C GLY A 194 14.61 32.56 -0.58
N ASN A 195 15.89 32.30 -0.32
CA ASN A 195 16.64 31.26 -1.02
C ASN A 195 16.09 29.86 -0.72
N ALA A 196 15.70 29.58 0.54
CA ALA A 196 15.10 28.30 0.91
C ALA A 196 13.78 28.03 0.17
N ILE A 197 12.93 29.05 -0.02
CA ILE A 197 11.70 28.92 -0.83
C ILE A 197 12.06 28.59 -2.28
N THR A 198 12.99 29.32 -2.89
CA THR A 198 13.44 29.06 -4.27
C THR A 198 13.95 27.63 -4.43
N MET A 199 14.83 27.18 -3.53
CA MET A 199 15.35 25.81 -3.52
C MET A 199 14.24 24.77 -3.36
N ALA A 200 13.24 25.04 -2.52
CA ALA A 200 12.13 24.12 -2.27
C ALA A 200 11.19 24.00 -3.47
N VAL A 201 10.86 25.10 -4.14
CA VAL A 201 10.02 25.12 -5.36
C VAL A 201 10.70 24.35 -6.50
N ASP A 202 12.03 24.42 -6.58
CA ASP A 202 12.83 23.75 -7.61
C ASP A 202 12.94 22.22 -7.42
N LEU A 203 12.51 21.69 -6.27
CA LEU A 203 12.41 20.24 -6.09
C LEU A 203 11.22 19.65 -6.86
N PRO A 204 11.28 18.40 -7.33
CA PRO A 204 10.15 17.74 -7.97
C PRO A 204 9.22 17.01 -6.96
N GLY A 205 7.93 16.98 -7.28
CA GLY A 205 6.93 16.10 -6.64
C GLY A 205 6.91 16.17 -5.11
N GLN A 206 7.04 15.01 -4.47
CA GLN A 206 7.00 14.86 -3.00
C GLN A 206 8.08 15.66 -2.26
N PHE A 207 9.25 15.87 -2.88
CA PHE A 207 10.35 16.63 -2.27
C PHE A 207 10.05 18.12 -2.24
N ARG A 208 9.33 18.64 -3.25
CA ARG A 208 8.79 20.01 -3.24
C ARG A 208 7.87 20.22 -2.06
N ARG A 209 6.93 19.29 -1.87
CA ARG A 209 5.99 19.31 -0.75
C ARG A 209 6.72 19.29 0.59
N ALA A 210 7.68 18.38 0.76
CA ALA A 210 8.46 18.26 1.99
C ALA A 210 9.30 19.52 2.26
N GLY A 211 9.98 20.05 1.25
CA GLY A 211 10.78 21.27 1.34
C GLY A 211 9.93 22.50 1.68
N LEU A 212 8.92 22.81 0.86
CA LEU A 212 8.05 23.97 1.08
C LEU A 212 7.30 23.86 2.41
N GLY A 213 6.80 22.68 2.75
CA GLY A 213 6.15 22.45 4.04
C GLY A 213 7.10 22.73 5.22
N THR A 214 8.36 22.30 5.12
CA THR A 214 9.36 22.55 6.17
C THR A 214 9.73 24.02 6.28
N VAL A 215 9.93 24.71 5.15
CA VAL A 215 10.24 26.14 5.12
C VAL A 215 9.10 26.95 5.73
N MET A 216 7.86 26.72 5.28
CA MET A 216 6.67 27.42 5.78
C MET A 216 6.41 27.13 7.25
N LYS A 217 6.64 25.89 7.70
CA LYS A 217 6.54 25.50 9.12
C LYS A 217 7.57 26.25 9.97
N THR A 218 8.82 26.33 9.51
CA THR A 218 9.90 27.03 10.22
C THR A 218 9.61 28.52 10.31
N TRP A 219 9.13 29.12 9.21
CA TRP A 219 8.76 30.52 9.18
C TRP A 219 7.57 30.82 10.08
N ALA A 220 6.48 30.06 10.02
CA ALA A 220 5.34 30.24 10.93
C ALA A 220 5.70 30.01 12.41
N GLY A 221 6.75 29.24 12.67
CA GLY A 221 7.32 29.08 14.01
C GLY A 221 7.82 30.40 14.61
N THR A 222 8.36 31.30 13.77
CA THR A 222 8.98 32.57 14.16
C THR A 222 8.09 33.78 13.89
N ASP A 223 7.51 33.89 12.70
CA ASP A 223 6.59 34.95 12.29
C ASP A 223 5.38 34.34 11.58
N LEU A 224 4.36 34.04 12.38
CA LEU A 224 3.12 33.44 11.90
C LEU A 224 2.37 34.35 10.90
N ASN A 225 2.34 35.66 11.15
CA ASN A 225 1.57 36.60 10.34
C ASN A 225 2.22 36.79 8.97
N ALA A 226 3.55 36.91 8.92
CA ALA A 226 4.26 37.01 7.64
C ALA A 226 4.15 35.72 6.83
N ALA A 227 4.26 34.55 7.49
CA ALA A 227 4.06 33.26 6.83
C ALA A 227 2.64 33.10 6.27
N LEU A 228 1.61 33.52 7.02
CA LEU A 228 0.21 33.51 6.58
C LEU A 228 0.00 34.42 5.37
N ALA A 229 0.50 35.66 5.42
CA ALA A 229 0.41 36.61 4.31
C ALA A 229 1.15 36.12 3.05
N TYR A 230 2.16 35.27 3.21
CA TYR A 230 2.88 34.71 2.07
C TYR A 230 2.13 33.57 1.37
N ILE A 231 1.21 32.87 2.05
CA ILE A 231 0.41 31.79 1.43
C ILE A 231 -0.33 32.29 0.20
N GLU A 232 -0.87 33.52 0.25
CA GLU A 232 -1.59 34.15 -0.86
C GLU A 232 -0.69 34.45 -2.06
N LYS A 233 0.62 34.55 -1.85
CA LYS A 233 1.62 34.80 -2.90
C LYS A 233 2.14 33.50 -3.53
N LEU A 234 1.86 32.34 -2.92
CA LEU A 234 2.25 31.06 -3.48
C LEU A 234 1.41 30.77 -4.73
N PRO A 235 2.01 30.19 -5.78
CA PRO A 235 1.26 29.61 -6.90
C PRO A 235 0.17 28.65 -6.40
N PRO A 236 -1.01 28.59 -7.05
CA PRO A 236 -2.15 27.79 -6.60
C PRO A 236 -1.81 26.32 -6.29
N ASP A 237 -0.90 25.71 -7.07
CA ASP A 237 -0.44 24.33 -6.89
C ASP A 237 0.32 24.10 -5.57
N TYR A 238 0.84 25.17 -4.95
CA TYR A 238 1.67 25.11 -3.73
C TYR A 238 1.01 25.75 -2.52
N THR A 239 -0.01 26.59 -2.71
CA THR A 239 -0.78 27.24 -1.63
C THR A 239 -1.21 26.23 -0.58
N ARG A 240 -1.60 25.02 -1.01
CA ARG A 240 -2.00 23.93 -0.11
C ARG A 240 -0.89 23.55 0.88
N TYR A 241 0.37 23.50 0.44
CA TYR A 241 1.49 23.13 1.33
C TYR A 241 1.78 24.23 2.36
N GLY A 242 1.61 25.50 1.95
CA GLY A 242 1.68 26.64 2.87
C GLY A 242 0.57 26.58 3.91
N VAL A 243 -0.69 26.39 3.50
CA VAL A 243 -1.83 26.21 4.40
C VAL A 243 -1.59 25.05 5.36
N GLU A 244 -1.20 23.87 4.84
CA GLU A 244 -0.91 22.69 5.66
C GLU A 244 0.13 22.99 6.76
N ALA A 245 1.24 23.63 6.39
CA ALA A 245 2.33 23.90 7.31
C ALA A 245 2.01 25.00 8.33
N VAL A 246 1.48 26.13 7.89
CA VAL A 246 1.22 27.30 8.74
C VAL A 246 0.11 27.01 9.74
N PHE A 247 -1.01 26.42 9.30
CA PHE A 247 -2.13 26.09 10.18
C PHE A 247 -1.79 24.96 11.17
N SER A 248 -0.86 24.05 10.82
CA SER A 248 -0.33 23.07 11.78
C SER A 248 0.49 23.72 12.89
N VAL A 249 1.34 24.71 12.58
CA VAL A 249 2.06 25.46 13.63
C VAL A 249 1.11 26.28 14.48
N TRP A 250 0.17 26.98 13.84
CA TRP A 250 -0.78 27.83 14.54
C TRP A 250 -1.69 27.01 15.45
N GLY A 251 -2.22 25.88 14.97
CA GLY A 251 -3.07 25.00 15.76
C GLY A 251 -2.40 24.46 17.03
N GLY A 252 -1.08 24.30 17.02
CA GLY A 252 -0.32 23.93 18.22
C GLY A 252 -0.13 25.06 19.23
N LYS A 253 -0.23 26.33 18.81
CA LYS A 253 -0.03 27.52 19.67
C LYS A 253 -1.36 28.12 20.14
N ASP A 254 -2.28 28.33 19.21
CA ASP A 254 -3.59 28.94 19.43
C ASP A 254 -4.62 28.32 18.45
N PRO A 255 -5.17 27.14 18.79
CA PRO A 255 -6.11 26.44 17.92
C PRO A 255 -7.41 27.21 17.67
N GLY A 256 -7.86 28.04 18.63
CA GLY A 256 -9.09 28.83 18.49
C GLY A 256 -8.95 29.93 17.44
N ALA A 257 -7.85 30.70 17.50
CA ALA A 257 -7.54 31.70 16.48
C ALA A 257 -7.28 31.06 15.11
N ALA A 258 -6.54 29.94 15.07
CA ALA A 258 -6.27 29.22 13.83
C ALA A 258 -7.56 28.70 13.17
N MET A 259 -8.50 28.15 13.96
CA MET A 259 -9.79 27.69 13.44
C MET A 259 -10.65 28.85 12.92
N SER A 260 -10.62 29.98 13.62
CA SER A 260 -11.32 31.20 13.19
C SER A 260 -10.77 31.74 11.87
N GLU A 261 -9.45 31.70 11.68
CA GLU A 261 -8.85 32.08 10.40
C GLU A 261 -9.18 31.09 9.30
N ALA A 262 -9.20 29.79 9.62
CA ALA A 262 -9.55 28.75 8.65
C ALA A 262 -10.92 29.02 8.01
N LEU A 263 -11.88 29.60 8.75
CA LEU A 263 -13.19 29.99 8.22
C LEU A 263 -13.13 30.92 7.01
N LYS A 264 -12.08 31.73 6.85
CA LYS A 264 -11.91 32.61 5.67
C LYS A 264 -11.71 31.81 4.38
N PHE A 265 -11.28 30.56 4.47
CA PHE A 265 -11.13 29.65 3.34
C PHE A 265 -12.43 28.96 2.93
N LYS A 266 -13.58 29.27 3.56
CA LYS A 266 -14.90 28.73 3.20
C LYS A 266 -15.45 29.15 1.83
N ASN A 267 -14.69 29.92 1.05
CA ASN A 267 -15.08 30.24 -0.32
C ASN A 267 -15.11 28.95 -1.17
N PRO A 268 -16.24 28.60 -1.82
CA PRO A 268 -16.35 27.45 -2.72
C PRO A 268 -15.29 27.44 -3.85
N GLU A 269 -14.82 28.61 -4.28
CA GLU A 269 -13.77 28.77 -5.30
C GLU A 269 -12.39 28.30 -4.82
N LEU A 270 -12.16 28.28 -3.51
CA LEU A 270 -10.92 27.78 -2.89
C LEU A 270 -10.93 26.25 -2.71
N GLY A 271 -11.94 25.56 -3.24
CA GLY A 271 -12.03 24.11 -3.25
C GLY A 271 -11.99 23.51 -1.84
N ARG A 272 -11.04 22.60 -1.58
CA ARG A 272 -10.89 21.90 -0.29
C ARG A 272 -9.89 22.56 0.67
N MET A 273 -9.56 23.85 0.46
CA MET A 273 -8.60 24.55 1.31
C MET A 273 -9.10 24.72 2.74
N PHE A 274 -10.41 24.93 2.92
CA PHE A 274 -11.03 24.99 4.25
C PHE A 274 -10.80 23.70 5.04
N GLU A 275 -11.12 22.54 4.48
CA GLU A 275 -10.91 21.25 5.13
C GLU A 275 -9.42 20.97 5.35
N THR A 276 -8.56 21.40 4.43
CA THR A 276 -7.10 21.31 4.60
C THR A 276 -6.63 22.12 5.79
N ALA A 277 -7.08 23.38 5.94
CA ALA A 277 -6.74 24.24 7.06
C ALA A 277 -7.24 23.64 8.38
N VAL A 278 -8.52 23.25 8.46
CA VAL A 278 -9.12 22.61 9.65
C VAL A 278 -8.36 21.34 10.05
N MET A 279 -8.08 20.45 9.09
CA MET A 279 -7.29 19.24 9.35
C MET A 279 -5.90 19.57 9.90
N SER A 280 -5.28 20.61 9.38
CA SER A 280 -3.95 21.04 9.79
C SER A 280 -3.95 21.67 11.18
N VAL A 281 -4.96 22.48 11.51
CA VAL A 281 -5.15 23.00 12.88
C VAL A 281 -5.27 21.85 13.87
N LEU A 282 -6.12 20.85 13.57
CA LEU A 282 -6.30 19.68 14.44
C LEU A 282 -5.03 18.83 14.52
N ASP A 283 -4.27 18.68 13.44
CA ASP A 283 -2.98 18.01 13.43
C ASP A 283 -2.01 18.70 14.41
N GLY A 284 -1.88 20.03 14.31
CA GLY A 284 -1.07 20.85 15.19
C GLY A 284 -1.52 20.78 16.66
N TRP A 285 -2.82 20.96 16.88
CA TRP A 285 -3.42 20.96 18.21
C TRP A 285 -3.23 19.60 18.89
N SER A 286 -3.53 18.50 18.19
CA SER A 286 -3.38 17.15 18.74
C SER A 286 -1.94 16.75 19.02
N ASN A 287 -0.96 17.36 18.35
CA ASN A 287 0.46 17.18 18.71
C ASN A 287 0.78 17.81 20.08
N VAL A 288 0.04 18.82 20.54
CA VAL A 288 0.28 19.53 21.80
C VAL A 288 -0.68 19.04 22.89
N ASP A 289 -1.99 19.15 22.65
CA ASP A 289 -3.06 18.77 23.55
C ASP A 289 -4.11 17.91 22.81
N PRO A 290 -3.88 16.59 22.69
CA PRO A 290 -4.80 15.69 22.01
C PRO A 290 -6.15 15.55 22.72
N LYS A 291 -6.21 15.74 24.06
CA LYS A 291 -7.45 15.64 24.83
C LYS A 291 -8.41 16.77 24.48
N SER A 292 -7.92 18.01 24.45
CA SER A 292 -8.74 19.16 24.07
C SER A 292 -9.12 19.13 22.59
N ALA A 293 -8.20 18.73 21.71
CA ALA A 293 -8.50 18.54 20.29
C ALA A 293 -9.60 17.49 20.08
N TRP A 294 -9.55 16.36 20.80
CA TRP A 294 -10.58 15.33 20.77
C TRP A 294 -11.95 15.88 21.19
N ALA A 295 -12.01 16.59 22.32
CA ALA A 295 -13.24 17.21 22.81
C ALA A 295 -13.83 18.19 21.78
N TYR A 296 -12.99 19.00 21.14
CA TYR A 296 -13.41 19.93 20.09
C TYR A 296 -14.03 19.20 18.89
N VAL A 297 -13.43 18.12 18.40
CA VAL A 297 -14.01 17.36 17.27
C VAL A 297 -15.38 16.76 17.61
N LEU A 298 -15.62 16.39 18.86
CA LEU A 298 -16.91 15.89 19.31
C LEU A 298 -17.98 16.98 19.41
N ASN A 299 -17.58 18.20 19.75
CA ASN A 299 -18.48 19.33 19.85
C ASN A 299 -17.85 20.60 19.27
N PRO A 300 -17.71 20.68 17.92
CA PRO A 300 -17.08 21.81 17.27
C PRO A 300 -18.04 22.99 17.20
N ASP A 301 -17.52 24.19 17.00
CA ASP A 301 -18.35 25.39 16.85
C ASP A 301 -19.30 25.27 15.65
N GLU A 302 -20.50 25.87 15.75
CA GLU A 302 -21.53 25.78 14.70
C GLU A 302 -20.99 26.25 13.33
N SER A 303 -20.08 27.24 13.36
CA SER A 303 -19.44 27.79 12.16
C SER A 303 -18.55 26.80 11.42
N VAL A 304 -18.01 25.75 12.05
CA VAL A 304 -17.16 24.74 11.38
C VAL A 304 -17.80 23.37 11.33
N LYS A 305 -18.97 23.19 11.93
CA LYS A 305 -19.67 21.91 12.10
C LYS A 305 -19.79 21.07 10.82
N ASP A 306 -20.01 21.70 9.67
CA ASP A 306 -20.12 21.02 8.37
C ASP A 306 -18.81 20.31 7.97
N ALA A 307 -17.63 20.90 8.26
CA ALA A 307 -16.33 20.26 8.02
C ALA A 307 -16.12 19.04 8.92
N PHE A 308 -16.83 18.99 10.04
CA PHE A 308 -16.80 17.89 11.00
C PHE A 308 -17.89 16.85 10.77
N THR A 309 -18.71 16.95 9.73
CA THR A 309 -19.63 15.85 9.34
C THR A 309 -18.88 14.53 9.10
N ARG A 310 -17.57 14.60 8.80
CA ARG A 310 -16.64 13.47 8.68
C ARG A 310 -15.80 13.22 9.94
N ARG A 311 -16.37 13.28 11.16
CA ARG A 311 -15.64 13.01 12.43
C ARG A 311 -14.82 11.72 12.40
N GLY A 312 -15.32 10.68 11.73
CA GLY A 312 -14.64 9.40 11.54
C GLY A 312 -13.29 9.47 10.80
N PHE A 313 -12.91 10.63 10.27
CA PHE A 313 -11.58 10.89 9.71
C PHE A 313 -10.62 11.53 10.72
N TYR A 314 -11.08 12.47 11.55
CA TYR A 314 -10.23 13.22 12.47
C TYR A 314 -9.96 12.47 13.79
N LEU A 315 -10.98 11.79 14.33
CA LEU A 315 -10.88 11.09 15.61
C LEU A 315 -9.78 10.01 15.63
N PRO A 316 -9.62 9.13 14.62
CA PRO A 316 -8.52 8.17 14.59
C PRO A 316 -7.14 8.83 14.67
N MET A 317 -6.95 9.93 13.93
CA MET A 317 -5.68 10.68 13.92
C MET A 317 -5.36 11.25 15.31
N ILE A 318 -6.33 11.89 15.96
CA ILE A 318 -6.15 12.50 17.28
C ILE A 318 -5.93 11.41 18.33
N ALA A 319 -6.72 10.34 18.32
CA ALA A 319 -6.58 9.23 19.26
C ALA A 319 -5.21 8.54 19.13
N ALA A 320 -4.69 8.39 17.92
CA ALA A 320 -3.35 7.83 17.74
C ALA A 320 -2.26 8.72 18.35
N LYS A 321 -2.32 10.04 18.15
CA LYS A 321 -1.40 10.98 18.79
C LYS A 321 -1.58 11.07 20.30
N TRP A 322 -2.81 10.87 20.78
CA TRP A 322 -3.08 10.75 22.20
C TRP A 322 -2.41 9.50 22.75
N ALA A 323 -2.59 8.36 22.09
CA ALA A 323 -1.99 7.09 22.49
C ALA A 323 -0.46 7.12 22.53
N GLU A 324 0.18 7.88 21.63
CA GLU A 324 1.63 8.13 21.67
C GLU A 324 2.09 8.82 22.97
N LYS A 325 1.20 9.53 23.68
CA LYS A 325 1.51 10.22 24.95
C LYS A 325 0.95 9.51 26.18
N ASP A 326 -0.26 8.98 26.04
CA ASP A 326 -1.05 8.36 27.11
C ASP A 326 -2.06 7.39 26.49
N LEU A 327 -1.65 6.12 26.36
CA LEU A 327 -2.46 5.06 25.79
C LEU A 327 -3.75 4.80 26.58
N ASP A 328 -3.68 4.86 27.91
CA ASP A 328 -4.81 4.56 28.79
C ASP A 328 -5.90 5.61 28.67
N ALA A 329 -5.53 6.90 28.73
CA ALA A 329 -6.48 7.99 28.56
C ALA A 329 -7.09 7.99 27.15
N ALA A 330 -6.29 7.73 26.12
CA ALA A 330 -6.77 7.63 24.74
C ALA A 330 -7.79 6.49 24.58
N MET A 331 -7.48 5.29 25.08
CA MET A 331 -8.40 4.15 25.04
C MET A 331 -9.68 4.40 25.83
N ALA A 332 -9.58 5.03 27.01
CA ALA A 332 -10.75 5.41 27.80
C ALA A 332 -11.67 6.37 27.02
N ALA A 333 -11.11 7.37 26.33
CA ALA A 333 -11.88 8.30 25.51
C ALA A 333 -12.55 7.64 24.30
N VAL A 334 -11.84 6.74 23.62
CA VAL A 334 -12.36 5.98 22.47
C VAL A 334 -13.49 5.03 22.90
N LYS A 335 -13.36 4.39 24.06
CA LYS A 335 -14.40 3.53 24.63
C LYS A 335 -15.64 4.33 25.05
N ALA A 336 -15.45 5.46 25.73
CA ALA A 336 -16.54 6.36 26.10
C ALA A 336 -17.31 6.86 24.87
N LEU A 337 -16.61 7.16 23.76
CA LEU A 337 -17.25 7.53 22.50
C LEU A 337 -18.15 6.42 21.95
N ASN A 338 -17.69 5.17 21.97
CA ASN A 338 -18.45 4.02 21.52
C ASN A 338 -19.73 3.79 22.35
N GLU A 339 -19.65 4.05 23.66
CA GLU A 339 -20.78 3.90 24.59
C GLU A 339 -21.81 5.04 24.50
N THR A 340 -21.38 6.25 24.16
CA THR A 340 -22.22 7.46 24.21
C THR A 340 -22.79 7.90 22.85
N THR A 341 -22.15 7.52 21.74
CA THR A 341 -22.46 8.10 20.43
C THR A 341 -22.81 7.01 19.42
N VAL A 342 -24.07 6.98 18.97
CA VAL A 342 -24.42 6.32 17.70
C VAL A 342 -23.87 7.22 16.58
N LEU A 343 -22.61 7.03 16.22
CA LEU A 343 -22.01 7.78 15.10
C LEU A 343 -22.83 7.48 13.83
N PRO A 344 -23.32 8.50 13.10
CA PRO A 344 -24.05 8.27 11.87
C PRO A 344 -23.20 7.41 10.95
N SER A 345 -23.78 6.30 10.51
CA SER A 345 -23.14 5.40 9.56
C SER A 345 -22.75 6.19 8.33
N VAL A 346 -21.49 6.05 7.90
CA VAL A 346 -21.13 6.36 6.53
C VAL A 346 -21.86 5.30 5.70
N SER A 347 -23.02 5.65 5.15
CA SER A 347 -23.91 4.76 4.36
C SER A 347 -23.12 4.05 3.24
N GLY A 348 -23.40 2.81 2.86
CA GLY A 348 -24.54 1.96 3.22
C GLY A 348 -24.29 0.49 2.85
N ALA A 349 -25.31 -0.34 3.11
CA ALA A 349 -25.32 -1.81 3.09
C ALA A 349 -24.49 -2.45 4.23
N ASP A 350 -25.20 -2.79 5.30
CA ASP A 350 -24.98 -3.91 6.24
C ASP A 350 -25.29 -3.47 7.68
N GLY A 351 -26.35 -4.04 8.25
CA GLY A 351 -26.79 -3.78 9.62
C GLY A 351 -25.75 -4.22 10.65
N GLY A 352 -25.51 -3.39 11.68
CA GLY A 352 -24.73 -3.75 12.87
C GLY A 352 -23.50 -2.89 13.21
N ARG A 353 -23.41 -1.61 12.80
CA ARG A 353 -22.13 -0.85 12.77
C ARG A 353 -21.94 0.25 13.84
N SER A 354 -22.26 0.04 15.12
CA SER A 354 -21.68 0.88 16.20
C SER A 354 -20.17 0.60 16.36
N ASN A 355 -19.77 -0.68 16.26
CA ASN A 355 -18.39 -1.13 16.48
C ASN A 355 -17.38 -0.71 15.39
N GLN A 356 -17.81 -0.38 14.16
CA GLN A 356 -16.87 -0.06 13.09
C GLN A 356 -16.09 1.25 13.32
N SER A 357 -16.65 2.21 14.07
CA SER A 357 -15.93 3.44 14.38
C SER A 357 -14.92 3.23 15.52
N TYR A 358 -15.28 2.44 16.54
CA TYR A 358 -14.37 2.03 17.61
C TYR A 358 -13.20 1.22 17.04
N GLU A 359 -13.50 0.12 16.35
CA GLU A 359 -12.49 -0.77 15.77
C GLU A 359 -11.54 0.01 14.85
N ARG A 360 -12.07 0.88 13.99
CA ARG A 360 -11.23 1.68 13.09
C ARG A 360 -10.29 2.64 13.84
N ILE A 361 -10.74 3.26 14.92
CA ILE A 361 -9.89 4.13 15.73
C ILE A 361 -8.80 3.31 16.42
N VAL A 362 -9.16 2.19 17.05
CA VAL A 362 -8.22 1.27 17.73
C VAL A 362 -7.21 0.69 16.73
N GLU A 363 -7.65 0.29 15.54
CA GLU A 363 -6.77 -0.18 14.45
C GLU A 363 -5.76 0.89 14.05
N PHE A 364 -6.22 2.14 13.87
CA PHE A 364 -5.35 3.25 13.46
C PHE A 364 -4.35 3.62 14.56
N MET A 365 -4.79 3.64 15.82
CA MET A 365 -3.91 3.80 16.99
C MET A 365 -2.84 2.72 17.02
N THR A 366 -3.23 1.44 16.94
CA THR A 366 -2.30 0.30 16.97
C THR A 366 -1.30 0.36 15.82
N MET A 367 -1.77 0.67 14.60
CA MET A 367 -0.92 0.85 13.43
C MET A 367 0.12 1.94 13.65
N ARG A 368 -0.29 3.08 14.22
CA ARG A 368 0.60 4.21 14.48
C ARG A 368 1.61 3.89 15.58
N LEU A 369 1.18 3.23 16.65
CA LEU A 369 2.05 2.81 17.76
C LEU A 369 3.17 1.89 17.28
N PHE A 370 2.93 1.00 16.31
CA PHE A 370 4.02 0.18 15.76
C PHE A 370 5.21 1.01 15.24
N ASP A 371 4.96 2.24 14.78
CA ASP A 371 6.00 3.11 14.25
C ASP A 371 6.66 3.98 15.34
N THR A 372 6.03 4.16 16.50
CA THR A 372 6.47 5.10 17.56
C THR A 372 6.83 4.43 18.88
N ASP A 373 6.04 3.44 19.27
CA ASP A 373 6.12 2.69 20.52
C ASP A 373 5.60 1.24 20.29
N PRO A 374 6.49 0.34 19.83
CA PRO A 374 6.11 -1.04 19.52
C PRO A 374 5.64 -1.84 20.74
N GLU A 375 6.08 -1.48 21.95
CA GLU A 375 5.64 -2.13 23.20
C GLU A 375 4.19 -1.74 23.51
N ALA A 376 3.86 -0.45 23.40
CA ALA A 376 2.47 0.01 23.50
C ALA A 376 1.58 -0.62 22.41
N ALA A 377 2.11 -0.80 21.19
CA ALA A 377 1.39 -1.52 20.12
C ALA A 377 1.13 -2.99 20.48
N ALA A 378 2.08 -3.66 21.13
CA ALA A 378 1.90 -5.04 21.60
C ALA A 378 0.84 -5.10 22.71
N ALA A 379 0.89 -4.18 23.68
CA ALA A 379 -0.10 -4.07 24.76
C ALA A 379 -1.54 -3.87 24.26
N MET A 380 -1.72 -3.31 23.05
CA MET A 380 -3.05 -3.21 22.43
C MET A 380 -3.66 -4.56 22.11
N PHE A 381 -2.88 -5.58 21.74
CA PHE A 381 -3.41 -6.93 21.45
C PHE A 381 -3.91 -7.64 22.71
N ASP A 382 -3.32 -7.36 23.87
CA ASP A 382 -3.80 -7.88 25.16
C ASP A 382 -5.13 -7.23 25.56
N ARG A 383 -5.27 -5.93 25.29
CA ARG A 383 -6.49 -5.16 25.56
C ARG A 383 -7.62 -5.53 24.61
N GLU A 384 -7.28 -5.72 23.33
CA GLU A 384 -8.24 -5.82 22.22
C GLU A 384 -7.96 -7.08 21.39
N LYS A 385 -8.35 -8.25 21.93
CA LYS A 385 -8.06 -9.57 21.34
C LYS A 385 -8.51 -9.73 19.88
N TRP A 386 -9.53 -8.99 19.44
CA TRP A 386 -10.00 -9.02 18.06
C TRP A 386 -8.98 -8.47 17.05
N LEU A 387 -7.98 -7.69 17.50
CA LEU A 387 -6.87 -7.22 16.66
C LEU A 387 -6.06 -8.37 16.07
N ALA A 388 -5.99 -9.52 16.75
CA ALA A 388 -5.31 -10.72 16.23
C ALA A 388 -5.97 -11.26 14.95
N GLY A 389 -7.25 -10.95 14.73
CA GLY A 389 -7.99 -11.26 13.51
C GLY A 389 -7.69 -10.31 12.34
N LYS A 390 -6.88 -9.25 12.53
CA LYS A 390 -6.55 -8.27 11.49
C LYS A 390 -5.19 -8.61 10.88
N PRO A 391 -5.12 -9.24 9.67
CA PRO A 391 -3.90 -9.85 9.17
C PRO A 391 -2.71 -8.89 9.05
N TRP A 392 -2.95 -7.62 8.71
CA TRP A 392 -1.89 -6.62 8.56
C TRP A 392 -1.29 -6.18 9.91
N LEU A 393 -2.08 -6.15 10.99
CA LEU A 393 -1.58 -5.85 12.35
C LEU A 393 -0.86 -7.08 12.92
N SER A 394 -1.45 -8.26 12.75
CA SER A 394 -0.87 -9.56 13.10
C SER A 394 0.50 -9.76 12.45
N THR A 395 0.60 -9.47 11.15
CA THR A 395 1.87 -9.52 10.40
C THR A 395 2.92 -8.58 10.99
N ARG A 396 2.52 -7.36 11.40
CA ARG A 396 3.44 -6.41 12.04
C ARG A 396 3.91 -6.91 13.41
N ASN A 397 3.00 -7.41 14.24
CA ASN A 397 3.36 -7.88 15.58
C ASN A 397 4.31 -9.08 15.55
N VAL A 398 3.96 -10.13 14.80
CA VAL A 398 4.82 -11.32 14.66
C VAL A 398 6.14 -10.95 14.00
N GLY A 399 6.09 -10.08 12.99
CA GLY A 399 7.29 -9.59 12.33
C GLY A 399 8.24 -8.86 13.30
N ARG A 400 7.71 -8.06 14.22
CA ARG A 400 8.51 -7.38 15.25
C ARG A 400 9.20 -8.39 16.17
N LEU A 401 8.47 -9.38 16.67
CA LEU A 401 9.03 -10.44 17.52
C LEU A 401 10.16 -11.22 16.85
N ILE A 402 10.03 -11.51 15.55
CA ILE A 402 11.11 -12.13 14.77
C ILE A 402 12.35 -11.23 14.73
N ASP A 403 12.18 -9.93 14.46
CA ASP A 403 13.29 -8.97 14.39
C ASP A 403 14.01 -8.75 15.73
N GLU A 404 13.28 -8.89 16.83
CA GLU A 404 13.81 -8.81 18.20
C GLU A 404 14.49 -10.12 18.63
N GLY A 405 14.40 -11.19 17.83
CA GLY A 405 14.94 -12.51 18.15
C GLY A 405 14.03 -13.39 19.01
N SER A 406 12.84 -12.91 19.37
CA SER A 406 11.79 -13.62 20.13
C SER A 406 11.01 -14.62 19.23
N VAL A 407 11.74 -15.47 18.50
CA VAL A 407 11.17 -16.39 17.51
C VAL A 407 10.22 -17.44 18.10
N THR A 408 10.38 -17.80 19.38
CA THR A 408 9.47 -18.72 20.07
C THR A 408 8.12 -18.05 20.33
N GLU A 409 8.14 -16.86 20.92
CA GLU A 409 6.94 -16.05 21.15
C GLU A 409 6.22 -15.73 19.84
N ALA A 410 6.98 -15.41 18.79
CA ALA A 410 6.43 -15.18 17.45
C ALA A 410 5.69 -16.41 16.89
N ALA A 411 6.15 -17.63 17.22
CA ALA A 411 5.51 -18.86 16.78
C ALA A 411 4.26 -19.18 17.60
N GLU A 412 4.32 -19.00 18.92
CA GLU A 412 3.16 -19.13 19.82
C GLU A 412 2.04 -18.16 19.44
N TRP A 413 2.41 -16.95 19.04
CA TRP A 413 1.45 -15.92 18.63
C TRP A 413 0.67 -16.31 17.36
N MET A 414 1.25 -17.13 16.47
CA MET A 414 0.53 -17.61 15.28
C MET A 414 -0.73 -18.40 15.64
N SER A 415 -0.73 -19.08 16.79
CA SER A 415 -1.88 -19.83 17.30
C SER A 415 -2.98 -18.91 17.87
N GLN A 416 -2.68 -17.64 18.12
CA GLN A 416 -3.66 -16.66 18.61
C GLN A 416 -4.48 -16.01 17.48
N ILE A 417 -4.05 -16.15 16.22
CA ILE A 417 -4.77 -15.63 15.06
C ILE A 417 -6.02 -16.51 14.85
N PRO A 418 -7.26 -15.98 14.98
CA PRO A 418 -8.47 -16.81 15.00
C PRO A 418 -8.75 -17.54 13.68
N ASP A 419 -8.47 -16.90 12.55
CA ASP A 419 -8.68 -17.46 11.22
C ASP A 419 -7.39 -18.14 10.72
N LYS A 420 -7.45 -19.45 10.50
CA LYS A 420 -6.28 -20.23 10.06
C LYS A 420 -5.75 -19.78 8.70
N GLN A 421 -6.62 -19.32 7.81
CA GLN A 421 -6.21 -18.82 6.50
C GLN A 421 -5.46 -17.48 6.62
N ALA A 422 -5.91 -16.60 7.51
CA ALA A 422 -5.21 -15.38 7.88
C ALA A 422 -3.86 -15.68 8.55
N ALA A 423 -3.80 -16.67 9.44
CA ALA A 423 -2.57 -17.12 10.07
C ALA A 423 -1.58 -17.65 9.02
N PHE A 424 -2.06 -18.49 8.11
CA PHE A 424 -1.29 -18.97 6.96
C PHE A 424 -0.76 -17.82 6.11
N GLU A 425 -1.60 -16.83 5.77
CA GLU A 425 -1.22 -15.70 4.94
C GLU A 425 -0.22 -14.78 5.64
N CYS A 426 -0.40 -14.53 6.95
CA CYS A 426 0.56 -13.86 7.81
C CYS A 426 1.92 -14.57 7.74
N ALA A 427 1.91 -15.90 7.94
CA ALA A 427 3.12 -16.70 7.95
C ALA A 427 3.86 -16.63 6.60
N ARG A 428 3.10 -16.76 5.52
CA ARG A 428 3.55 -16.66 4.13
C ARG A 428 4.20 -15.32 3.84
N GLN A 429 3.55 -14.21 4.22
CA GLN A 429 4.06 -12.85 3.98
C GLN A 429 5.34 -12.57 4.77
N LEU A 430 5.41 -13.01 6.03
CA LEU A 430 6.59 -12.85 6.87
C LEU A 430 7.78 -13.62 6.30
N ALA A 431 7.59 -14.90 5.98
CA ALA A 431 8.63 -15.70 5.37
C ALA A 431 9.09 -15.11 4.04
N ALA A 432 8.18 -14.69 3.16
CA ALA A 432 8.54 -14.09 1.88
C ALA A 432 9.37 -12.81 2.04
N ARG A 433 9.05 -11.95 3.02
CA ARG A 433 9.72 -10.66 3.25
C ARG A 433 11.04 -10.77 4.02
N ARG A 434 11.11 -11.64 5.02
CA ARG A 434 12.20 -11.67 6.00
C ARG A 434 13.26 -12.73 5.72
N THR A 435 12.97 -13.74 4.90
CA THR A 435 13.95 -14.78 4.55
C THR A 435 15.20 -14.21 3.89
N GLU A 436 15.07 -13.10 3.15
CA GLU A 436 16.21 -12.46 2.51
C GLU A 436 17.13 -11.72 3.46
N SER A 437 16.59 -11.21 4.57
CA SER A 437 17.33 -10.44 5.57
C SER A 437 17.91 -11.34 6.66
N ASP A 438 17.12 -12.30 7.14
CA ASP A 438 17.52 -13.21 8.22
C ASP A 438 16.88 -14.59 8.00
N TYR A 439 17.59 -15.43 7.25
CA TYR A 439 17.12 -16.79 6.99
C TYR A 439 17.04 -17.63 8.26
N ASP A 440 18.05 -17.55 9.14
CA ASP A 440 18.16 -18.46 10.28
C ASP A 440 17.06 -18.18 11.31
N ALA A 441 16.74 -16.91 11.59
CA ALA A 441 15.64 -16.55 12.48
C ALA A 441 14.28 -16.98 11.90
N VAL A 442 14.03 -16.71 10.61
CA VAL A 442 12.76 -17.07 9.96
C VAL A 442 12.59 -18.58 9.86
N PHE A 443 13.65 -19.32 9.52
CA PHE A 443 13.61 -20.78 9.47
C PHE A 443 13.37 -21.38 10.86
N LYS A 444 14.04 -20.87 11.90
CA LYS A 444 13.80 -21.30 13.28
C LYS A 444 12.36 -21.03 13.72
N TRP A 445 11.86 -19.81 13.53
CA TRP A 445 10.47 -19.44 13.82
C TRP A 445 9.47 -20.34 13.07
N ALA A 446 9.65 -20.54 11.77
CA ALA A 446 8.76 -21.36 10.95
C ALA A 446 8.66 -22.81 11.45
N ASN A 447 9.77 -23.38 11.93
CA ASN A 447 9.78 -24.74 12.50
C ASN A 447 9.08 -24.82 13.88
N LEU A 448 9.05 -23.72 14.64
CA LEU A 448 8.40 -23.65 15.94
C LEU A 448 6.87 -23.51 15.85
N ILE A 449 6.32 -23.18 14.67
CA ILE A 449 4.86 -23.13 14.47
C ILE A 449 4.27 -24.53 14.70
N GLU A 450 3.24 -24.66 15.53
CA GLU A 450 2.69 -25.98 15.86
C GLU A 450 1.75 -26.50 14.76
N ASP A 451 0.82 -25.66 14.29
CA ASP A 451 -0.17 -26.02 13.29
C ASP A 451 0.49 -26.26 11.92
N ASP A 452 0.35 -27.48 11.38
CA ASP A 452 1.00 -27.91 10.15
C ASP A 452 0.56 -27.08 8.93
N TYR A 453 -0.70 -26.62 8.90
CA TYR A 453 -1.20 -25.77 7.83
C TYR A 453 -0.52 -24.39 7.86
N VAL A 454 -0.46 -23.75 9.02
CA VAL A 454 0.21 -22.44 9.16
C VAL A 454 1.72 -22.56 8.93
N LYS A 455 2.35 -23.62 9.44
CA LYS A 455 3.76 -23.97 9.20
C LYS A 455 4.07 -24.09 7.72
N ALA A 456 3.17 -24.74 6.96
CA ALA A 456 3.31 -24.86 5.52
C ALA A 456 3.40 -23.49 4.82
N GLY A 457 2.66 -22.48 5.30
CA GLY A 457 2.71 -21.11 4.77
C GLY A 457 4.10 -20.49 4.89
N ALA A 458 4.75 -20.65 6.04
CA ALA A 458 6.09 -20.14 6.30
C ALA A 458 7.16 -20.95 5.55
N LEU A 459 7.27 -22.26 5.81
CA LEU A 459 8.34 -23.10 5.28
C LEU A 459 8.34 -23.19 3.76
N SER A 460 7.17 -23.19 3.11
CA SER A 460 7.13 -23.18 1.64
C SER A 460 7.72 -21.92 1.02
N ASN A 461 7.59 -20.77 1.69
CA ASN A 461 8.20 -19.52 1.21
C ASN A 461 9.68 -19.44 1.56
N VAL A 462 10.09 -19.99 2.71
CA VAL A 462 11.52 -20.16 3.02
C VAL A 462 12.19 -21.02 1.95
N ALA A 463 11.60 -22.17 1.59
CA ALA A 463 12.09 -23.04 0.53
C ALA A 463 12.15 -22.32 -0.83
N ALA A 464 11.07 -21.63 -1.22
CA ALA A 464 10.99 -20.94 -2.51
C ALA A 464 11.99 -19.78 -2.63
N GLN A 465 12.22 -19.03 -1.56
CA GLN A 465 13.16 -17.90 -1.55
C GLN A 465 14.61 -18.38 -1.53
N GLN A 466 14.91 -19.44 -0.77
CA GLN A 466 16.25 -20.00 -0.73
C GLN A 466 16.62 -20.74 -2.01
N ALA A 467 15.71 -21.51 -2.60
CA ALA A 467 15.96 -22.21 -3.86
C ALA A 467 16.36 -21.27 -5.02
N GLN A 468 15.96 -20.00 -4.95
CA GLN A 468 16.37 -18.94 -5.88
C GLN A 468 17.82 -18.44 -5.69
N ARG A 469 18.48 -18.75 -4.57
CA ARG A 469 19.84 -18.26 -4.24
C ARG A 469 20.83 -19.39 -3.97
N ASP A 470 20.46 -20.33 -3.11
CA ASP A 470 21.26 -21.49 -2.71
C ASP A 470 20.41 -22.76 -2.86
N ILE A 471 20.83 -23.60 -3.82
CA ILE A 471 20.12 -24.81 -4.21
C ILE A 471 20.15 -25.91 -3.15
N ASN A 472 21.24 -26.04 -2.41
CA ASN A 472 21.50 -27.26 -1.62
C ASN A 472 20.92 -27.18 -0.21
N ARG A 473 20.82 -25.98 0.36
CA ARG A 473 20.37 -25.80 1.75
C ARG A 473 18.90 -26.20 2.00
N PRO A 474 17.95 -25.93 1.08
CA PRO A 474 16.55 -26.29 1.30
C PRO A 474 16.29 -27.80 1.30
N ILE A 475 16.98 -28.54 0.43
CA ILE A 475 16.63 -29.93 0.16
C ILE A 475 16.87 -30.83 1.37
N ASP A 476 17.94 -30.59 2.12
CA ASP A 476 18.30 -31.38 3.30
C ASP A 476 17.19 -31.32 4.35
N TRP A 477 16.72 -30.13 4.73
CA TRP A 477 15.68 -30.02 5.76
C TRP A 477 14.28 -30.39 5.26
N ILE A 478 13.97 -30.23 3.96
CA ILE A 478 12.68 -30.69 3.41
C ILE A 478 12.56 -32.21 3.53
N TYR A 479 13.67 -32.95 3.32
CA TYR A 479 13.69 -34.38 3.54
C TYR A 479 13.46 -34.78 5.00
N ASP A 480 13.96 -33.98 5.94
CA ASP A 480 13.82 -34.19 7.38
C ASP A 480 12.43 -33.79 7.93
N LEU A 481 11.64 -33.03 7.18
CA LEU A 481 10.27 -32.70 7.59
C LEU A 481 9.40 -33.97 7.77
N PRO A 482 8.56 -34.01 8.82
CA PRO A 482 7.51 -35.02 8.96
C PRO A 482 6.60 -35.05 7.73
N SER A 483 6.05 -36.22 7.42
CA SER A 483 5.01 -36.32 6.39
C SER A 483 3.80 -35.49 6.79
N GLY A 484 3.31 -34.65 5.87
CA GLY A 484 2.23 -33.72 6.14
C GLY A 484 2.18 -32.61 5.11
N TYR A 485 1.24 -31.70 5.30
CA TYR A 485 0.98 -30.61 4.39
C TYR A 485 2.16 -29.61 4.33
N ALA A 486 2.84 -29.38 5.46
CA ALA A 486 4.05 -28.55 5.47
C ALA A 486 5.14 -29.10 4.57
N LYS A 487 5.33 -30.43 4.52
CA LYS A 487 6.32 -31.06 3.65
C LYS A 487 5.94 -30.93 2.18
N GLU A 488 4.72 -31.35 1.82
CA GLU A 488 4.21 -31.28 0.44
C GLU A 488 4.30 -29.86 -0.13
N ARG A 489 3.86 -28.87 0.66
CA ARG A 489 3.91 -27.47 0.26
C ARG A 489 5.33 -26.91 0.22
N SER A 490 6.24 -27.41 1.05
CA SER A 490 7.66 -27.02 1.00
C SER A 490 8.37 -27.61 -0.22
N VAL A 491 8.02 -28.84 -0.63
CA VAL A 491 8.46 -29.41 -1.91
C VAL A 491 7.98 -28.56 -3.08
N ALA A 492 6.68 -28.25 -3.13
CA ALA A 492 6.13 -27.38 -4.17
C ALA A 492 6.78 -25.98 -4.16
N GLY A 493 7.02 -25.39 -2.98
CA GLY A 493 7.74 -24.13 -2.83
C GLY A 493 9.18 -24.19 -3.35
N TYR A 494 9.91 -25.27 -3.04
CA TYR A 494 11.26 -25.51 -3.54
C TYR A 494 11.30 -25.61 -5.07
N VAL A 495 10.44 -26.45 -5.66
CA VAL A 495 10.30 -26.58 -7.12
C VAL A 495 9.97 -25.22 -7.73
N TYR A 496 9.05 -24.47 -7.12
CA TYR A 496 8.68 -23.14 -7.59
C TYR A 496 9.84 -22.13 -7.60
N GLY A 497 10.67 -22.14 -6.56
CA GLY A 497 11.88 -21.32 -6.51
C GLY A 497 12.89 -21.68 -7.59
N LYS A 498 13.02 -22.97 -7.94
CA LYS A 498 13.89 -23.47 -9.02
C LYS A 498 13.42 -23.04 -10.40
N VAL A 499 12.13 -23.23 -10.68
CA VAL A 499 11.51 -22.92 -11.97
C VAL A 499 11.70 -21.45 -12.35
N ARG A 500 11.64 -20.55 -11.36
CA ARG A 500 11.88 -19.11 -11.59
C ARG A 500 13.29 -18.80 -12.11
N GLN A 501 14.28 -19.64 -11.84
CA GLN A 501 15.63 -19.49 -12.41
C GLN A 501 15.70 -20.02 -13.85
N THR A 502 14.98 -21.10 -14.16
CA THR A 502 15.05 -21.78 -15.46
C THR A 502 14.13 -21.18 -16.54
N ASN A 503 13.26 -20.23 -16.17
CA ASN A 503 12.27 -19.57 -17.04
C ASN A 503 11.23 -20.54 -17.67
N ASP A 504 10.96 -21.68 -17.04
CA ASP A 504 9.91 -22.61 -17.50
C ASP A 504 8.51 -22.09 -17.14
N ARG A 505 7.92 -21.32 -18.05
CA ARG A 505 6.63 -20.63 -17.84
C ARG A 505 5.44 -21.58 -17.67
N GLU A 506 5.48 -22.76 -18.28
CA GLU A 506 4.37 -23.72 -18.22
C GLU A 506 4.33 -24.37 -16.83
N LEU A 507 5.49 -24.86 -16.35
CA LEU A 507 5.62 -25.39 -15.01
C LEU A 507 5.37 -24.32 -13.94
N GLU A 508 5.82 -23.07 -14.17
CA GLU A 508 5.56 -21.96 -13.26
C GLU A 508 4.05 -21.68 -13.12
N SER A 509 3.32 -21.70 -14.24
CA SER A 509 1.86 -21.48 -14.26
C SER A 509 1.12 -22.56 -13.47
N LEU A 510 1.50 -23.82 -13.65
CA LEU A 510 0.94 -24.94 -12.89
C LEU A 510 1.20 -24.79 -11.39
N LEU A 511 2.45 -24.52 -11.01
CA LEU A 511 2.83 -24.34 -9.61
C LEU A 511 2.10 -23.16 -8.96
N ARG A 512 1.88 -22.06 -9.69
CA ARG A 512 1.07 -20.93 -9.19
C ARG A 512 -0.36 -21.36 -8.89
N LYS A 513 -0.95 -22.19 -9.75
CA LYS A 513 -2.30 -22.74 -9.55
C LYS A 513 -2.34 -23.67 -8.33
N GLN A 514 -1.38 -24.59 -8.20
CA GLN A 514 -1.32 -25.48 -7.04
C GLN A 514 -1.04 -24.74 -5.74
N MET A 515 -0.15 -23.75 -5.74
CA MET A 515 0.13 -22.93 -4.55
C MET A 515 -1.06 -22.04 -4.15
N ALA A 516 -2.02 -21.79 -5.05
CA ALA A 516 -3.29 -21.14 -4.71
C ALA A 516 -4.37 -22.12 -4.22
N ALA A 517 -4.16 -23.43 -4.40
CA ALA A 517 -5.10 -24.46 -4.00
C ALA A 517 -4.96 -24.81 -2.50
N PRO A 518 -6.04 -25.33 -1.87
CA PRO A 518 -5.99 -25.79 -0.48
C PRO A 518 -5.03 -26.97 -0.28
N GLN A 519 -4.85 -27.80 -1.30
CA GLN A 519 -4.00 -29.00 -1.27
C GLN A 519 -3.03 -28.99 -2.46
N ILE A 520 -1.88 -29.63 -2.28
CA ILE A 520 -0.89 -29.83 -3.33
C ILE A 520 -1.10 -31.21 -3.94
N ASP A 521 -1.31 -31.27 -5.25
CA ASP A 521 -1.38 -32.55 -5.95
C ASP A 521 0.05 -32.96 -6.33
N MET A 522 0.64 -33.80 -5.47
CA MET A 522 2.01 -34.30 -5.62
C MET A 522 2.20 -35.17 -6.87
N ALA A 523 1.14 -35.84 -7.34
CA ALA A 523 1.20 -36.66 -8.56
C ALA A 523 1.23 -35.77 -9.80
N GLU A 524 0.37 -34.74 -9.85
CA GLU A 524 0.40 -33.73 -10.92
C GLU A 524 1.74 -32.97 -10.90
N LEU A 525 2.29 -32.67 -9.71
CA LEU A 525 3.62 -32.05 -9.57
C LEU A 525 4.74 -32.95 -10.12
N ALA A 526 4.71 -34.26 -9.83
CA ALA A 526 5.70 -35.21 -10.35
C ALA A 526 5.68 -35.27 -11.88
N VAL A 527 4.47 -35.41 -12.46
CA VAL A 527 4.30 -35.39 -13.92
C VAL A 527 4.82 -34.08 -14.51
N ALA A 528 4.54 -32.95 -13.87
CA ALA A 528 4.97 -31.65 -14.35
C ALA A 528 6.49 -31.45 -14.31
N VAL A 529 7.16 -31.92 -13.25
CA VAL A 529 8.63 -31.98 -13.19
C VAL A 529 9.15 -32.92 -14.28
N GLU A 530 8.48 -34.05 -14.51
CA GLU A 530 8.85 -35.02 -15.53
C GLU A 530 8.77 -34.47 -16.96
N ILE A 531 7.82 -33.59 -17.27
CA ILE A 531 7.72 -33.00 -18.62
C ILE A 531 8.42 -31.64 -18.75
N SER A 532 9.05 -31.15 -17.68
CA SER A 532 9.73 -29.86 -17.65
C SER A 532 10.96 -29.79 -18.55
N LYS A 533 11.38 -28.57 -18.89
CA LYS A 533 12.57 -28.31 -19.73
C LYS A 533 13.86 -28.18 -18.91
N MET A 534 13.88 -28.67 -17.67
CA MET A 534 15.03 -28.60 -16.77
C MET A 534 16.16 -29.54 -17.21
N ASP A 535 17.36 -29.32 -16.67
CA ASP A 535 18.48 -30.24 -16.88
C ASP A 535 18.13 -31.64 -16.34
N PRO A 536 18.51 -32.74 -17.02
CA PRO A 536 18.21 -34.09 -16.58
C PRO A 536 18.66 -34.42 -15.15
N LYS A 537 19.78 -33.86 -14.66
CA LYS A 537 20.25 -34.08 -13.29
C LYS A 537 19.36 -33.37 -12.28
N GLU A 538 19.00 -32.11 -12.55
CA GLU A 538 18.09 -31.33 -11.71
C GLU A 538 16.71 -31.98 -11.63
N LYS A 539 16.24 -32.50 -12.77
CA LYS A 539 14.98 -33.23 -12.86
C LYS A 539 14.98 -34.50 -11.99
N ILE A 540 16.06 -35.28 -12.02
CA ILE A 540 16.21 -36.48 -11.17
C ILE A 540 16.19 -36.08 -9.68
N GLU A 541 16.88 -35.02 -9.31
CA GLU A 541 16.91 -34.51 -7.94
C GLU A 541 15.52 -34.04 -7.47
N LEU A 542 14.81 -33.26 -8.29
CA LEU A 542 13.45 -32.82 -7.99
C LEU A 542 12.46 -33.99 -7.94
N MET A 543 12.57 -34.94 -8.86
CA MET A 543 11.75 -36.15 -8.84
C MET A 543 11.98 -36.97 -7.57
N ASN A 544 13.24 -37.15 -7.16
CA ASN A 544 13.57 -37.82 -5.90
C ASN A 544 12.94 -37.10 -4.71
N LEU A 545 12.93 -35.77 -4.71
CA LEU A 545 12.29 -34.99 -3.63
C LEU A 545 10.77 -35.13 -3.65
N VAL A 546 10.13 -35.00 -4.81
CA VAL A 546 8.67 -35.10 -5.01
C VAL A 546 8.15 -36.50 -4.66
N GLU A 547 8.90 -37.55 -5.00
CA GLU A 547 8.57 -38.94 -4.68
C GLU A 547 9.02 -39.36 -3.26
N GLY A 548 9.68 -38.46 -2.51
CA GLY A 548 10.18 -38.74 -1.16
C GLY A 548 11.35 -39.73 -1.11
N ARG A 549 12.04 -39.99 -2.23
CA ARG A 549 13.23 -40.83 -2.30
C ARG A 549 14.46 -40.02 -1.86
N ARG A 550 15.05 -40.34 -0.71
CA ARG A 550 16.34 -39.73 -0.32
C ARG A 550 17.45 -40.25 -1.23
N PRO A 551 18.25 -39.37 -1.87
CA PRO A 551 19.47 -39.81 -2.53
C PRO A 551 20.41 -40.41 -1.48
N VAL A 552 20.99 -41.57 -1.77
CA VAL A 552 22.05 -42.14 -0.94
C VAL A 552 23.24 -41.18 -1.03
N LYS A 553 23.52 -40.41 0.04
CA LYS A 553 24.75 -39.63 0.13
C LYS A 553 25.90 -40.63 -0.04
N PRO A 554 26.82 -40.47 -1.00
CA PRO A 554 27.97 -41.36 -1.09
C PRO A 554 28.67 -41.30 0.26
N LEU A 555 28.88 -42.47 0.88
CA LEU A 555 29.75 -42.57 2.06
C LEU A 555 31.10 -41.98 1.65
N ILE A 556 31.40 -40.76 2.12
CA ILE A 556 32.77 -40.28 2.15
C ILE A 556 33.40 -41.05 3.29
N ILE A 557 34.02 -42.19 2.94
CA ILE A 557 34.92 -42.91 3.83
C ILE A 557 36.13 -41.97 3.97
N GLN A 558 36.20 -41.26 5.11
CA GLN A 558 37.38 -40.47 5.50
C GLN A 558 38.51 -41.39 5.96
#